data_AF-A0A9R0SY75-F1
#
_entry.id   AF-A0A9R0SY75-F1
#
_cell.length_a   1.000
_cell.length_b   1.000
_cell.length_c   1.000
_cell.angle_alpha   90.00
_cell.angle_beta   90.00
_cell.angle_gamma   90.00
#
_symmetry.space_group_name_H-M   'P 1'
#
loop_
_entity.id
_entity.type
_entity.pdbx_description
1 polymer ?
#
loop_
_entity_poly.entity_id
_entity_poly.type
_entity_poly.pdbx_seq_one_letter_code
_entity_poly.pdbx_strand_id
1 'polypeptide(L)'
;MDIMQTSDSSQYGVVENSPYRFPYNKRVEDGNLGASWYFSRKEIEENSLSRRDGISLKKESFLRKSYCTFLQDLGVRLQVPPVTIATAIVFCHRFFLRQSHAKNDRLTVATVCMFLAGKVEETPIPLKDVILISYEIIHKKDPGAVARIKQKEVYEQQKKLILIGERAVLVTLDFDFNVHHPYKPLVEAIKKLKIAQKELAQVAWSFVNDGWREGLVARF
;
A
#
# COMPACT_ATOMS: atom_id res chain seq x y z
N MET A 1 31.77 21.59 -53.02
CA MET A 1 31.16 20.63 -52.09
C MET A 1 30.31 21.45 -51.13
N ASP A 2 29.01 21.27 -51.28
CA ASP A 2 27.94 22.19 -50.91
C ASP A 2 27.66 22.35 -49.41
N ILE A 3 27.09 23.51 -49.12
CA ILE A 3 26.48 23.96 -47.87
C ILE A 3 25.15 23.22 -47.66
N MET A 4 24.83 22.80 -46.43
CA MET A 4 23.44 22.71 -45.98
C MET A 4 23.31 22.83 -44.45
N GLN A 5 22.75 23.96 -44.02
CA GLN A 5 22.04 24.12 -42.76
C GLN A 5 20.78 23.25 -42.77
N THR A 6 20.32 22.77 -41.60
CA THR A 6 18.94 23.00 -41.14
C THR A 6 18.78 22.68 -39.65
N SER A 7 18.26 23.68 -38.93
CA SER A 7 17.39 23.54 -37.77
C SER A 7 16.21 22.59 -38.05
N ASP A 8 15.74 21.81 -37.07
CA ASP A 8 14.49 22.20 -36.41
C ASP A 8 14.17 21.42 -35.13
N SER A 9 13.63 22.20 -34.22
CA SER A 9 12.79 21.94 -33.08
C SER A 9 11.76 20.83 -33.32
N SER A 10 11.63 19.90 -32.37
CA SER A 10 10.34 19.27 -32.10
C SER A 10 10.04 19.37 -30.61
N GLN A 11 9.38 20.47 -30.29
CA GLN A 11 8.60 20.67 -29.08
C GLN A 11 7.61 19.49 -28.95
N TYR A 12 7.85 18.58 -28.00
CA TYR A 12 6.75 17.81 -27.44
C TYR A 12 6.23 18.60 -26.24
N GLY A 13 5.16 19.35 -26.52
CA GLY A 13 4.48 20.22 -25.57
C GLY A 13 4.20 19.51 -24.25
N VAL A 14 4.64 20.15 -23.18
CA VAL A 14 4.21 19.85 -21.82
C VAL A 14 2.70 20.07 -21.79
N VAL A 15 1.92 19.00 -21.71
CA VAL A 15 0.51 19.09 -21.35
C VAL A 15 0.48 19.46 -19.87
N GLU A 16 0.43 20.76 -19.60
CA GLU A 16 0.68 21.37 -18.30
C GLU A 16 -0.49 21.23 -17.30
N ASN A 17 -1.54 20.46 -17.63
CA ASN A 17 -2.75 20.32 -16.82
C ASN A 17 -3.19 18.86 -16.58
N SER A 18 -2.34 18.06 -15.93
CA SER A 18 -2.77 16.79 -15.33
C SER A 18 -2.91 16.96 -13.80
N PRO A 19 -4.08 16.68 -13.20
CA PRO A 19 -4.29 16.79 -11.75
C PRO A 19 -3.51 15.75 -10.92
N TYR A 20 -2.71 14.90 -11.57
CA TYR A 20 -1.93 13.84 -10.93
C TYR A 20 -0.42 14.04 -11.18
N ARG A 21 0.12 15.12 -10.61
CA ARG A 21 1.57 15.36 -10.59
C ARG A 21 2.15 14.73 -9.32
N PHE A 22 2.81 13.57 -9.45
CA PHE A 22 3.72 13.09 -8.41
C PHE A 22 5.00 13.93 -8.50
N PRO A 23 5.36 14.72 -7.47
CA PRO A 23 6.56 15.51 -7.51
C PRO A 23 7.79 14.61 -7.38
N TYR A 24 8.36 14.22 -8.52
CA TYR A 24 9.73 13.73 -8.60
C TYR A 24 10.69 14.92 -8.49
N ASN A 25 10.97 15.33 -7.25
CA ASN A 25 12.26 15.85 -6.77
C ASN A 25 12.07 16.53 -5.41
N LYS A 26 12.55 15.88 -4.34
CA LYS A 26 13.22 16.59 -3.25
C LYS A 26 14.16 15.62 -2.54
N ARG A 27 15.37 16.14 -2.33
CA ARG A 27 16.55 15.48 -1.75
C ARG A 27 16.19 14.60 -0.57
N VAL A 28 16.72 13.38 -0.60
CA VAL A 28 16.92 12.54 0.58
C VAL A 28 17.92 13.29 1.44
N GLU A 29 17.44 14.08 2.40
CA GLU A 29 18.26 14.43 3.55
C GLU A 29 18.15 13.25 4.52
N ASP A 30 19.31 12.63 4.76
CA ASP A 30 19.55 11.50 5.64
C ASP A 30 18.98 11.74 7.04
N GLY A 31 17.72 11.39 7.22
CA GLY A 31 17.16 11.04 8.51
C GLY A 31 17.36 9.54 8.70
N ASN A 32 18.28 9.18 9.57
CA ASN A 32 18.66 7.82 10.00
C ASN A 32 17.44 7.03 10.55
N LEU A 33 16.49 6.68 9.69
CA LEU A 33 15.47 5.66 9.93
C LEU A 33 16.20 4.34 9.80
N GLY A 34 16.83 3.89 10.89
CA GLY A 34 17.60 2.66 10.92
C GLY A 34 16.83 1.47 10.35
N ALA A 35 17.53 0.37 10.09
CA ALA A 35 16.99 -0.88 9.53
C ALA A 35 15.85 -1.54 10.35
N SER A 36 15.40 -0.90 11.43
CA SER A 36 14.34 -1.36 12.33
C SER A 36 12.97 -0.84 11.89
N TRP A 37 11.99 -1.74 11.80
CA TRP A 37 10.57 -1.41 11.63
C TRP A 37 9.85 -1.13 12.96
N TYR A 38 10.60 -1.11 14.06
CA TYR A 38 10.08 -0.88 15.40
C TYR A 38 10.19 0.59 15.76
N PHE A 39 9.04 1.22 15.98
CA PHE A 39 8.94 2.62 16.34
C PHE A 39 8.22 2.76 17.67
N SER A 40 8.71 3.68 18.51
CA SER A 40 8.01 4.01 19.74
C SER A 40 6.64 4.62 19.45
N ARG A 41 5.72 4.46 20.39
CA ARG A 41 4.39 5.09 20.32
C ARG A 41 4.49 6.60 20.06
N LYS A 42 5.42 7.26 20.76
CA LYS A 42 5.67 8.70 20.64
C LYS A 42 6.14 9.08 19.24
N GLU A 43 7.04 8.31 18.63
CA GLU A 43 7.50 8.55 17.26
C GLU A 43 6.36 8.41 16.24
N ILE A 44 5.52 7.38 16.38
CA ILE A 44 4.40 7.15 15.48
C ILE A 44 3.33 8.24 15.62
N GLU A 45 3.03 8.69 16.85
CA GLU A 45 1.91 9.59 17.13
C GLU A 45 2.28 11.07 16.93
N GLU A 46 3.49 11.45 17.34
CA GLU A 46 3.95 12.85 17.38
C GLU A 46 4.90 13.20 16.23
N ASN A 47 5.72 12.25 15.75
CA ASN A 47 6.81 12.54 14.81
C ASN A 47 6.65 11.89 13.42
N SER A 48 5.44 11.40 13.07
CA SER A 48 5.21 10.81 11.75
C SER A 48 5.46 11.84 10.63
N LEU A 49 5.93 11.38 9.47
CA LEU A 49 6.12 12.26 8.30
C LEU A 49 4.81 12.88 7.82
N SER A 50 3.69 12.18 8.01
CA SER A 50 2.35 12.73 7.77
C SER A 50 2.05 13.91 8.70
N ARG A 51 2.49 13.87 9.97
CA ARG A 51 2.35 14.98 10.91
C ARG A 51 3.17 16.20 10.49
N ARG A 52 4.41 15.98 10.04
CA ARG A 52 5.28 17.04 9.52
C ARG A 52 4.70 17.74 8.29
N ASP A 53 3.94 17.02 7.47
CA ASP A 53 3.21 17.55 6.32
C ASP A 53 1.79 18.06 6.67
N GLY A 54 1.48 18.28 7.95
CA GLY A 54 0.25 18.95 8.38
C GLY A 54 -1.00 18.06 8.47
N ILE A 55 -0.88 16.74 8.38
CA ILE A 55 -2.01 15.84 8.68
C ILE A 55 -2.17 15.78 10.20
N SER A 56 -3.40 15.73 10.72
CA SER A 56 -3.66 15.55 12.16
C SER A 56 -3.70 14.08 12.55
N LEU A 57 -3.47 13.76 13.84
CA LEU A 57 -3.49 12.37 14.33
C LEU A 57 -4.82 11.67 14.01
N LYS A 58 -5.95 12.36 14.24
CA LYS A 58 -7.29 11.83 13.93
C LYS A 58 -7.45 11.51 12.45
N LYS A 59 -6.96 12.39 11.56
CA LYS A 59 -7.02 12.18 10.10
C LYS A 59 -6.11 11.03 9.68
N GLU A 60 -4.89 10.96 10.21
CA GLU A 60 -3.96 9.88 9.92
C GLU A 60 -4.52 8.53 10.36
N SER A 61 -5.04 8.39 11.58
CA SER A 61 -5.67 7.17 12.06
C SER A 61 -6.86 6.74 11.19
N PHE A 62 -7.65 7.71 10.72
CA PHE A 62 -8.73 7.43 9.77
C PHE A 62 -8.20 6.90 8.43
N LEU A 63 -7.15 7.51 7.88
CA LEU A 63 -6.53 7.07 6.63
C LEU A 63 -5.97 5.66 6.76
N ARG A 64 -5.31 5.35 7.89
CA ARG A 64 -4.80 4.02 8.21
C ARG A 64 -5.91 2.96 8.23
N LYS A 65 -6.97 3.23 8.99
CA LYS A 65 -8.15 2.36 9.02
C LYS A 65 -8.77 2.19 7.64
N SER A 66 -8.80 3.26 6.84
CA SER A 66 -9.42 3.26 5.52
C SER A 66 -8.70 2.38 4.51
N TYR A 67 -7.36 2.41 4.43
CA TYR A 67 -6.65 1.48 3.54
C TYR A 67 -6.69 0.02 4.04
N CYS A 68 -6.72 -0.23 5.36
CA CYS A 68 -6.87 -1.59 5.89
C CYS A 68 -8.22 -2.19 5.47
N THR A 69 -9.31 -1.43 5.58
CA THR A 69 -10.63 -1.86 5.11
C THR A 69 -10.66 -2.08 3.60
N PHE A 70 -10.01 -1.21 2.83
CA PHE A 70 -9.89 -1.38 1.38
C PHE A 70 -9.13 -2.67 1.01
N LEU A 71 -7.97 -2.92 1.63
CA LEU A 71 -7.18 -4.13 1.40
C LEU A 71 -7.96 -5.40 1.74
N GLN A 72 -8.76 -5.37 2.80
CA GLN A 72 -9.63 -6.49 3.16
C GLN A 72 -10.69 -6.77 2.07
N ASP A 73 -11.40 -5.74 1.59
CA ASP A 73 -12.40 -5.89 0.51
C ASP A 73 -11.74 -6.37 -0.79
N LEU A 74 -10.63 -5.73 -1.17
CA LEU A 74 -9.85 -6.08 -2.36
C LEU A 74 -9.36 -7.53 -2.30
N GLY A 75 -8.77 -7.95 -1.19
CA GLY A 75 -8.25 -9.30 -1.02
C GLY A 75 -9.33 -10.37 -1.07
N VAL A 76 -10.50 -10.12 -0.45
CA VAL A 76 -11.65 -11.03 -0.52
C VAL A 76 -12.16 -11.17 -1.95
N ARG A 77 -12.28 -10.06 -2.70
CA ARG A 77 -12.73 -10.12 -4.11
C ARG A 77 -11.71 -10.76 -5.05
N LEU A 78 -10.43 -10.60 -4.77
CA LEU A 78 -9.34 -11.30 -5.48
C LEU A 78 -9.18 -12.76 -5.05
N GLN A 79 -9.91 -13.20 -4.01
CA GLN A 79 -9.88 -14.55 -3.46
C GLN A 79 -8.48 -14.98 -2.99
N VAL A 80 -7.67 -14.04 -2.49
CA VAL A 80 -6.35 -14.35 -1.94
C VAL A 80 -6.45 -14.82 -0.48
N PRO A 81 -5.49 -15.64 -0.01
CA PRO A 81 -5.47 -16.07 1.38
C PRO A 81 -5.37 -14.89 2.37
N PRO A 82 -5.91 -15.03 3.59
CA PRO A 82 -5.83 -13.98 4.61
C PRO A 82 -4.40 -13.53 4.94
N VAL A 83 -3.42 -14.43 4.82
CA VAL A 83 -2.00 -14.13 5.04
C VAL A 83 -1.50 -13.09 4.03
N THR A 84 -1.87 -13.21 2.75
CA THR A 84 -1.55 -12.23 1.70
C THR A 84 -2.14 -10.85 2.00
N ILE A 85 -3.37 -10.81 2.51
CA ILE A 85 -4.03 -9.57 2.93
C ILE A 85 -3.27 -8.93 4.10
N ALA A 86 -2.90 -9.73 5.10
CA ALA A 86 -2.12 -9.27 6.25
C ALA A 86 -0.77 -8.69 5.81
N THR A 87 -0.04 -9.38 4.92
CA THR A 87 1.24 -8.90 4.35
C THR A 87 1.07 -7.57 3.63
N ALA A 88 0.02 -7.42 2.80
CA ALA A 88 -0.29 -6.16 2.14
C ALA A 88 -0.56 -5.02 3.13
N ILE A 89 -1.27 -5.30 4.24
CA ILE A 89 -1.53 -4.33 5.30
C ILE A 89 -0.21 -3.88 5.96
N VAL A 90 0.71 -4.81 6.25
CA VAL A 90 2.02 -4.47 6.81
C VAL A 90 2.85 -3.65 5.85
N PHE A 91 2.87 -3.98 4.55
CA PHE A 91 3.57 -3.17 3.55
C PHE A 91 3.03 -1.74 3.51
N CYS A 92 1.71 -1.56 3.57
CA CYS A 92 1.10 -0.23 3.67
C CYS A 92 1.51 0.53 4.94
N HIS A 93 1.47 -0.13 6.10
CA HIS A 93 1.88 0.50 7.36
C HIS A 93 3.35 0.92 7.30
N ARG A 94 4.25 0.00 6.89
CA ARG A 94 5.68 0.26 6.73
C ARG A 94 5.94 1.40 5.74
N PHE A 95 5.23 1.44 4.61
CA PHE A 95 5.32 2.54 3.66
C PHE A 95 4.98 3.88 4.30
N PHE A 96 3.83 3.98 4.99
CA PHE A 96 3.38 5.24 5.60
C PHE A 96 4.08 5.62 6.91
N LEU A 97 4.97 4.78 7.44
CA LEU A 97 5.94 5.17 8.46
C LEU A 97 7.08 6.01 7.86
N ARG A 98 7.47 5.71 6.61
CA ARG A 98 8.56 6.36 5.87
C ARG A 98 8.10 7.33 4.78
N GLN A 99 6.79 7.40 4.54
CA GLN A 99 6.18 8.29 3.55
C GLN A 99 4.95 8.98 4.13
N SER A 100 4.63 10.15 3.59
CA SER A 100 3.50 10.96 4.05
C SER A 100 2.22 10.64 3.29
N HIS A 101 1.11 10.57 4.02
CA HIS A 101 -0.23 10.50 3.46
C HIS A 101 -0.65 11.78 2.71
N ALA A 102 0.06 12.90 2.91
CA ALA A 102 -0.24 14.15 2.20
C ALA A 102 0.26 14.12 0.75
N LYS A 103 1.29 13.31 0.47
CA LYS A 103 2.00 13.25 -0.81
C LYS A 103 1.66 12.00 -1.63
N ASN A 104 1.03 11.01 -1.01
CA ASN A 104 0.78 9.70 -1.62
C ASN A 104 -0.69 9.30 -1.44
N ASP A 105 -1.34 8.90 -2.53
CA ASP A 105 -2.68 8.36 -2.46
C ASP A 105 -2.68 6.96 -1.82
N ARG A 106 -3.34 6.84 -0.67
CA ARG A 106 -3.36 5.61 0.13
C ARG A 106 -4.01 4.41 -0.56
N LEU A 107 -4.96 4.62 -1.48
CA LEU A 107 -5.66 3.53 -2.16
C LEU A 107 -4.81 2.98 -3.31
N THR A 108 -4.09 3.86 -4.00
CA THR A 108 -3.08 3.50 -4.98
C THR A 108 -1.95 2.72 -4.33
N VAL A 109 -1.36 3.24 -3.24
CA VAL A 109 -0.31 2.53 -2.49
C VAL A 109 -0.82 1.18 -2.00
N ALA A 110 -2.04 1.10 -1.45
CA ALA A 110 -2.63 -0.16 -1.02
C ALA A 110 -2.81 -1.17 -2.16
N THR A 111 -3.23 -0.71 -3.33
CA THR A 111 -3.36 -1.57 -4.52
C THR A 111 -2.01 -2.16 -4.91
N VAL A 112 -0.95 -1.35 -4.88
CA VAL A 112 0.44 -1.79 -5.13
C VAL A 112 0.90 -2.78 -4.06
N CYS A 113 0.65 -2.51 -2.78
CA CYS A 113 1.03 -3.39 -1.68
C CYS A 113 0.33 -4.76 -1.79
N MET A 114 -0.94 -4.81 -2.21
CA MET A 114 -1.64 -6.07 -2.47
C MET A 114 -0.99 -6.86 -3.62
N PHE A 115 -0.65 -6.18 -4.72
CA PHE A 115 0.04 -6.80 -5.86
C PHE A 115 1.41 -7.38 -5.46
N LEU A 116 2.19 -6.64 -4.67
CA LEU A 116 3.48 -7.09 -4.15
C LEU A 116 3.34 -8.23 -3.15
N ALA A 117 2.40 -8.15 -2.21
CA ALA A 117 2.16 -9.21 -1.23
C ALA A 117 1.79 -10.53 -1.90
N GLY A 118 1.02 -10.50 -2.99
CA GLY A 118 0.72 -11.70 -3.78
C GLY A 118 1.99 -12.39 -4.30
N LYS A 119 3.00 -11.63 -4.72
CA LYS A 119 4.28 -12.20 -5.17
C LYS A 119 5.08 -12.78 -3.99
N VAL A 120 5.15 -12.06 -2.88
CA VAL A 120 5.94 -12.44 -1.69
C VAL A 120 5.37 -13.69 -1.01
N GLU A 121 4.05 -13.83 -0.96
CA GLU A 121 3.37 -14.96 -0.31
C GLU A 121 3.12 -16.14 -1.27
N GLU A 122 3.73 -16.14 -2.46
CA GLU A 122 3.57 -17.18 -3.48
C GLU A 122 2.09 -17.39 -3.90
N THR A 123 1.30 -16.32 -3.87
CA THR A 123 -0.09 -16.26 -4.34
C THR A 123 -0.22 -15.15 -5.40
N PRO A 124 0.48 -15.26 -6.55
CA PRO A 124 0.60 -14.16 -7.49
C PRO A 124 -0.76 -13.81 -8.08
N ILE A 125 -1.05 -12.51 -8.11
CA ILE A 125 -2.33 -11.98 -8.59
C ILE A 125 -2.10 -11.37 -9.97
N PRO A 126 -2.92 -11.70 -10.99
CA PRO A 126 -2.83 -11.06 -12.29
C PRO A 126 -2.96 -9.54 -12.16
N LEU A 127 -2.00 -8.80 -12.72
CA LEU A 127 -2.01 -7.33 -12.66
C LEU A 127 -3.32 -6.73 -13.19
N LYS A 128 -3.88 -7.34 -14.23
CA LYS A 128 -5.18 -6.96 -14.80
C LYS A 128 -6.29 -7.00 -13.75
N ASP A 129 -6.37 -8.10 -13.00
CA ASP A 129 -7.43 -8.30 -12.00
C ASP A 129 -7.28 -7.34 -10.83
N VAL A 130 -6.04 -7.11 -10.38
CA VAL A 130 -5.74 -6.08 -9.37
C VAL A 130 -6.24 -4.71 -9.84
N ILE A 131 -5.93 -4.31 -11.08
CA ILE A 131 -6.37 -3.01 -11.62
C ILE A 131 -7.89 -2.91 -11.67
N LEU A 132 -8.55 -3.89 -12.28
CA LEU A 132 -10.01 -3.85 -12.49
C LEU A 132 -10.75 -3.79 -11.15
N ILE A 133 -10.44 -4.71 -10.25
CA ILE A 133 -11.17 -4.85 -8.98
C ILE A 133 -10.86 -3.68 -8.04
N SER A 134 -9.60 -3.24 -7.98
CA SER A 134 -9.23 -2.05 -7.17
C SER A 134 -9.97 -0.80 -7.64
N TYR A 135 -10.01 -0.55 -8.95
CA TYR A 135 -10.72 0.60 -9.53
C TYR A 135 -12.22 0.56 -9.22
N GLU A 136 -12.87 -0.60 -9.37
CA GLU A 136 -14.29 -0.78 -9.03
C GLU A 136 -14.58 -0.51 -7.55
N ILE A 137 -13.71 -0.94 -6.63
CA ILE A 137 -13.87 -0.67 -5.19
C ILE A 137 -13.68 0.82 -4.89
N ILE A 138 -12.65 1.45 -5.47
CA ILE A 138 -12.35 2.88 -5.26
C ILE A 138 -13.51 3.74 -5.78
N HIS A 139 -14.06 3.39 -6.94
CA HIS A 139 -15.12 4.14 -7.62
C HIS A 139 -16.51 3.52 -7.44
N LYS A 140 -16.74 2.76 -6.36
CA LYS A 140 -18.00 2.02 -6.13
C LYS A 140 -19.30 2.84 -6.13
N LYS A 141 -19.20 4.17 -5.96
CA LYS A 141 -20.36 5.09 -6.01
C LYS A 141 -20.73 5.51 -7.44
N ASP A 142 -19.87 5.21 -8.41
CA ASP A 142 -20.02 5.59 -9.80
C ASP A 142 -20.44 4.38 -10.64
N PRO A 143 -21.70 4.34 -11.11
CA PRO A 143 -22.21 3.23 -11.92
C PRO A 143 -21.42 3.00 -13.21
N GLY A 144 -20.74 4.02 -13.74
CA GLY A 144 -19.94 3.95 -14.97
C GLY A 144 -18.51 3.43 -14.76
N ALA A 145 -18.07 3.18 -13.52
CA ALA A 145 -16.69 2.81 -13.22
C ALA A 145 -16.24 1.54 -13.95
N VAL A 146 -17.08 0.50 -13.95
CA VAL A 146 -16.81 -0.80 -14.60
C VAL A 146 -16.64 -0.64 -16.12
N ALA A 147 -17.43 0.22 -16.75
CA ALA A 147 -17.33 0.47 -18.18
C ALA A 147 -16.08 1.31 -18.50
N ARG A 148 -15.77 2.32 -17.69
CA ARG A 148 -14.61 3.20 -17.91
C ARG A 148 -13.28 2.48 -17.75
N ILE A 149 -13.12 1.63 -16.74
CA ILE A 149 -11.85 0.91 -16.56
C ILE A 149 -11.54 -0.08 -17.69
N LYS A 150 -12.57 -0.50 -18.44
CA LYS A 150 -12.40 -1.33 -19.64
C LYS A 150 -11.93 -0.53 -20.86
N GLN A 151 -11.98 0.81 -20.81
CA GLN A 151 -11.40 1.65 -21.85
C GLN A 151 -9.88 1.55 -21.81
N LYS A 152 -9.26 1.38 -22.98
CA LYS A 152 -7.83 1.10 -23.11
C LYS A 152 -6.98 2.20 -22.49
N GLU A 153 -7.34 3.47 -22.72
CA GLU A 153 -6.58 4.61 -22.20
C GLU A 153 -6.59 4.64 -20.66
N VAL A 154 -7.75 4.43 -20.05
CA VAL A 154 -7.91 4.43 -18.58
C VAL A 154 -7.15 3.26 -17.96
N TYR A 155 -7.29 2.05 -18.55
CA TYR A 155 -6.58 0.87 -18.08
C TYR A 155 -5.06 1.06 -18.11
N GLU A 156 -4.51 1.55 -19.23
CA GLU A 156 -3.06 1.77 -19.37
C GLU A 156 -2.54 2.85 -18.41
N GLN A 157 -3.34 3.88 -18.11
CA GLN A 157 -3.01 4.87 -17.08
C GLN A 157 -2.91 4.24 -15.69
N GLN A 158 -3.91 3.43 -15.30
CA GLN A 158 -3.90 2.73 -14.01
C GLN A 158 -2.74 1.73 -13.92
N LYS A 159 -2.48 0.99 -15.00
CA LYS A 159 -1.34 0.07 -15.09
C LYS A 159 -0.02 0.80 -14.89
N LYS A 160 0.21 1.92 -15.59
CA LYS A 160 1.41 2.73 -15.42
C LYS A 160 1.56 3.24 -13.99
N LEU A 161 0.46 3.67 -13.38
CA LEU A 161 0.44 4.14 -12.00
C LEU A 161 0.87 3.04 -11.01
N ILE A 162 0.34 1.82 -11.15
CA ILE A 162 0.72 0.69 -10.30
C ILE A 162 2.20 0.32 -10.51
N LEU A 163 2.69 0.29 -11.75
CA LEU A 163 4.09 -0.06 -12.02
C LEU A 163 5.08 0.98 -11.46
N ILE A 164 4.74 2.27 -11.52
CA ILE A 164 5.54 3.32 -10.89
C ILE A 164 5.48 3.20 -9.36
N GLY A 165 4.27 2.98 -8.82
CA GLY A 165 4.05 2.78 -7.40
C GLY A 165 4.79 1.56 -6.85
N GLU A 166 4.88 0.48 -7.63
CA GLU A 166 5.64 -0.72 -7.28
C GLU A 166 7.08 -0.38 -6.92
N ARG A 167 7.77 0.34 -7.82
CA ARG A 167 9.14 0.80 -7.55
C ARG A 167 9.23 1.66 -6.28
N ALA A 168 8.28 2.57 -6.08
CA ALA A 168 8.27 3.43 -4.89
C ALA A 168 8.09 2.63 -3.60
N VAL A 169 7.21 1.62 -3.59
CA VAL A 169 7.00 0.75 -2.44
C VAL A 169 8.23 -0.11 -2.18
N LEU A 170 8.80 -0.76 -3.21
CA LEU A 170 10.01 -1.59 -3.08
C LEU A 170 11.17 -0.82 -2.43
N VAL A 171 11.45 0.40 -2.93
CA VAL A 171 12.52 1.26 -2.39
C VAL A 171 12.20 1.74 -0.98
N THR A 172 10.95 2.12 -0.70
CA THR A 172 10.56 2.61 0.64
C THR A 172 10.66 1.50 1.69
N LEU A 173 10.32 0.27 1.31
CA LEU A 173 10.44 -0.92 2.16
C LEU A 173 11.88 -1.44 2.23
N ASP A 174 12.83 -0.82 1.54
CA ASP A 174 14.24 -1.24 1.51
C ASP A 174 14.40 -2.73 1.16
N PHE A 175 13.50 -3.22 0.29
CA PHE A 175 13.38 -4.64 -0.08
C PHE A 175 13.19 -5.62 1.08
N ASP A 176 12.84 -5.14 2.29
CA ASP A 176 12.51 -6.00 3.42
C ASP A 176 11.05 -6.45 3.38
N PHE A 177 10.85 -7.60 2.74
CA PHE A 177 9.56 -8.28 2.63
C PHE A 177 9.33 -9.34 3.71
N ASN A 178 10.24 -9.45 4.70
CA ASN A 178 10.08 -10.41 5.78
C ASN A 178 8.97 -9.94 6.73
N VAL A 179 7.81 -10.57 6.61
CA VAL A 179 6.66 -10.35 7.48
C VAL A 179 6.44 -11.58 8.34
N HIS A 180 6.70 -11.44 9.64
CA HIS A 180 6.42 -12.48 10.61
C HIS A 180 4.97 -12.37 11.08
N HIS A 181 4.13 -13.25 10.56
CA HIS A 181 2.73 -13.32 10.99
C HIS A 181 2.60 -14.03 12.35
N PRO A 182 1.80 -13.49 13.31
CA PRO A 182 1.61 -14.11 14.62
C PRO A 182 0.71 -15.34 14.54
N TYR A 183 0.18 -15.71 13.36
CA TYR A 183 -0.67 -16.89 13.19
C TYR A 183 0.04 -18.19 13.62
N LYS A 184 1.33 -18.36 13.27
CA LYS A 184 2.11 -19.54 13.67
C LYS A 184 2.35 -19.57 15.20
N PRO A 185 2.91 -18.51 15.83
CA PRO A 185 3.02 -18.44 17.29
C PRO A 185 1.68 -18.62 18.02
N LEU A 186 0.59 -18.08 17.49
CA LEU A 186 -0.74 -18.20 18.08
C LEU A 186 -1.21 -19.66 18.09
N VAL A 187 -1.07 -20.37 16.97
CA VAL A 187 -1.46 -21.78 16.87
C VAL A 187 -0.59 -22.64 17.79
N GLU A 188 0.71 -22.37 17.89
CA GLU A 188 1.60 -23.05 18.83
C GLU A 188 1.21 -22.80 20.29
N ALA A 189 0.86 -21.55 20.64
CA ALA A 189 0.40 -21.20 21.98
C ALA A 189 -0.92 -21.90 22.33
N ILE A 190 -1.90 -21.92 21.42
CA ILE A 190 -3.18 -22.62 21.61
C ILE A 190 -2.95 -24.12 21.87
N LYS A 191 -2.05 -24.75 21.10
CA LYS A 191 -1.67 -26.16 21.28
C LYS A 191 -0.98 -26.42 22.62
N LYS A 192 0.00 -25.58 22.99
CA LYS A 192 0.74 -25.71 24.26
C LYS A 192 -0.17 -25.51 25.48
N LEU A 193 -1.10 -24.56 25.39
CA LEU A 193 -2.04 -24.24 26.46
C LEU A 193 -3.24 -25.20 26.54
N LYS A 194 -3.32 -26.20 25.64
CA LYS A 194 -4.41 -27.19 25.55
C LYS A 194 -5.81 -26.56 25.55
N ILE A 195 -5.95 -25.40 24.90
CA ILE A 195 -7.22 -24.70 24.81
C ILE A 195 -8.12 -25.50 23.85
N ALA A 196 -9.09 -26.23 24.40
CA ALA A 196 -10.04 -27.04 23.63
C ALA A 196 -11.24 -26.23 23.11
N GLN A 197 -11.48 -25.03 23.66
CA GLN A 197 -12.59 -24.16 23.27
C GLN A 197 -12.27 -23.46 21.94
N LYS A 198 -13.01 -23.86 20.91
CA LYS A 198 -12.89 -23.32 19.55
C LYS A 198 -13.24 -21.83 19.50
N GLU A 199 -14.15 -21.40 20.37
CA GLU A 199 -14.62 -20.03 20.51
C GLU A 199 -13.49 -19.11 20.99
N LEU A 200 -12.70 -19.56 21.97
CA LEU A 200 -11.57 -18.77 22.51
C LEU A 200 -10.46 -18.61 21.46
N ALA A 201 -10.19 -19.65 20.67
CA ALA A 201 -9.25 -19.58 19.55
C ALA A 201 -9.72 -18.61 18.46
N GLN A 202 -11.01 -18.59 18.14
CA GLN A 202 -11.59 -17.65 17.18
C GLN A 202 -11.54 -16.19 17.67
N VAL A 203 -11.78 -15.96 18.96
CA VAL A 203 -11.64 -14.64 19.57
C VAL A 203 -10.18 -14.16 19.51
N ALA A 204 -9.22 -15.02 19.87
CA ALA A 204 -7.79 -14.68 19.80
C ALA A 204 -7.33 -14.39 18.36
N TRP A 205 -7.84 -15.15 17.38
CA TRP A 205 -7.58 -14.90 15.96
C TRP A 205 -8.15 -13.55 15.49
N SER A 206 -9.35 -13.20 15.97
CA SER A 206 -9.99 -11.91 15.68
C SER A 206 -9.18 -10.75 16.28
N PHE A 207 -8.73 -10.88 17.53
CA PHE A 207 -7.85 -9.91 18.19
C PHE A 207 -6.54 -9.70 17.43
N VAL A 208 -5.92 -10.79 16.96
CA VAL A 208 -4.73 -10.69 16.11
C VAL A 208 -5.08 -9.83 14.90
N ASN A 209 -6.08 -10.20 14.09
CA ASN A 209 -6.47 -9.47 12.89
C ASN A 209 -6.80 -7.99 13.15
N ASP A 210 -7.40 -7.68 14.30
CA ASP A 210 -7.68 -6.30 14.71
C ASP A 210 -6.40 -5.53 15.06
N GLY A 211 -5.39 -6.19 15.65
CA GLY A 211 -4.06 -5.59 15.87
C GLY A 211 -3.34 -5.18 14.58
N TRP A 212 -3.54 -5.92 13.49
CA TRP A 212 -3.05 -5.52 12.15
C TRP A 212 -3.74 -4.26 11.64
N ARG A 213 -5.01 -4.06 12.01
CA ARG A 213 -5.80 -2.89 11.61
C ARG A 213 -5.42 -1.63 12.38
N GLU A 214 -5.05 -1.75 13.65
CA GLU A 214 -4.71 -0.62 14.52
C GLU A 214 -3.24 -0.16 14.41
N GLY A 215 -2.41 -0.87 13.64
CA GLY A 215 -0.99 -0.52 13.47
C GLY A 215 -0.11 -0.98 14.63
N LEU A 216 -0.56 -1.96 15.42
CA LEU A 216 0.25 -2.58 16.47
C LEU A 216 1.45 -3.37 15.91
N VAL A 217 1.44 -3.72 14.62
CA VAL A 217 2.53 -4.48 13.97
C VAL A 217 3.85 -3.69 13.87
N ALA A 218 3.81 -2.36 14.01
CA ALA A 218 5.02 -1.53 14.10
C ALA A 218 5.57 -1.40 15.54
N ARG A 219 4.96 -2.10 16.51
CA ARG A 219 5.21 -1.92 17.95
C ARG A 219 5.72 -3.18 18.67
N PHE A 220 5.75 -4.35 18.02
CA PHE A 220 6.11 -5.65 18.63
C PHE A 220 7.09 -6.45 17.77
#